data_AF-A0A8J2PFS7-F1
#
_entry.id   AF-A0A8J2PFS7-F1
#
_cell.length_a   1.000
_cell.length_b   1.000
_cell.length_c   1.000
_cell.angle_alpha   90.00
_cell.angle_beta   90.00
_cell.angle_gamma   90.00
#
_symmetry.space_group_name_H-M   'P 1'
#
loop_
_entity.id
_entity.type
_entity.pdbx_description
1 polymer ?
#
loop_
_entity_poly.entity_id
_entity_poly.type
_entity_poly.pdbx_seq_one_letter_code
_entity_poly.pdbx_strand_id
1 'polypeptide(L)' 'SRRFWHHAYMYHLPRDIREWVDARMNCEDIAMNFLVSHHTGKAPVKVRPFSSVILTVLS' A
#
# COMPACT_ATOMS: atom_id res chain seq x y z
N SER A 1 -15.02 -3.58 -0.45
CA SER A 1 -13.80 -2.76 -0.56
C SER A 1 -12.59 -3.58 -1.02
N ARG A 2 -12.07 -4.55 -0.25
CA ARG A 2 -10.82 -5.30 -0.61
C ARG A 2 -10.83 -5.99 -1.98
N ARG A 3 -11.92 -6.68 -2.37
CA ARG A 3 -12.03 -7.36 -3.68
C ARG A 3 -11.90 -6.41 -4.88
N PHE A 4 -12.43 -5.19 -4.75
CA PHE A 4 -12.34 -4.17 -5.78
C PHE A 4 -10.88 -3.73 -5.97
N TRP A 5 -10.14 -3.51 -4.88
CA TRP A 5 -8.72 -3.13 -4.94
C TRP A 5 -7.81 -4.27 -5.42
N HIS A 6 -8.13 -5.54 -5.13
CA HIS A 6 -7.45 -6.67 -5.77
C HIS A 6 -7.70 -6.74 -7.28
N HIS A 7 -8.93 -6.50 -7.73
CA HIS A 7 -9.22 -6.41 -9.15
C HIS A 7 -8.43 -5.26 -9.79
N ALA A 8 -8.45 -4.07 -9.16
CA ALA A 8 -7.68 -2.93 -9.64
C ALA A 8 -6.18 -3.20 -9.68
N TYR A 9 -5.63 -3.92 -8.69
CA TYR A 9 -4.24 -4.34 -8.69
C TYR A 9 -3.90 -5.23 -9.88
N MET A 10 -4.81 -6.13 -10.28
CA MET A 10 -4.58 -7.04 -11.39
C MET A 10 -4.74 -6.39 -12.77
N TYR A 11 -5.56 -5.34 -12.91
CA TYR A 11 -5.89 -4.77 -14.22
C TYR A 11 -5.40 -3.33 -14.43
N HIS A 12 -5.17 -2.57 -13.37
CA HIS A 12 -4.73 -1.17 -13.44
C HIS A 12 -3.27 -0.96 -13.01
N LEU A 13 -2.63 -1.93 -12.37
CA LEU A 13 -1.19 -1.87 -12.12
C LEU A 13 -0.42 -2.35 -13.37
N PRO A 14 0.62 -1.62 -13.83
CA PRO A 14 1.46 -2.06 -14.94
C PRO A 14 2.04 -3.46 -14.71
N ARG A 15 2.06 -4.27 -15.79
CA ARG A 15 2.48 -5.67 -15.75
C ARG A 15 3.89 -5.85 -15.17
N ASP A 16 4.85 -5.02 -15.58
CA ASP A 16 6.24 -5.09 -15.15
C ASP A 16 6.39 -4.85 -13.64
N ILE A 17 5.59 -3.94 -13.08
CA ILE A 17 5.58 -3.65 -11.64
C ILE A 17 4.98 -4.84 -10.89
N ARG A 18 3.87 -5.40 -11.38
CA ARG A 18 3.26 -6.59 -10.78
C ARG A 18 4.23 -7.77 -10.78
N GLU A 19 4.87 -8.08 -11.91
CA GLU A 19 5.84 -9.18 -11.99
C GLU A 19 7.02 -8.98 -11.05
N TRP A 20 7.49 -7.73 -10.89
CA TRP A 20 8.55 -7.40 -9.94
C TRP A 20 8.13 -7.60 -8.48
N VAL A 21 6.86 -7.32 -8.14
CA VAL A 21 6.27 -7.53 -6.81
C VAL A 21 6.06 -9.01 -6.55
N ASP A 22 5.48 -9.74 -7.49
CA ASP A 22 5.21 -11.18 -7.41
C ASP A 22 6.52 -11.96 -7.21
N ALA A 23 7.60 -11.55 -7.89
CA ALA A 23 8.94 -12.15 -7.74
C ALA A 23 9.55 -11.96 -6.33
N ARG A 24 9.05 -11.02 -5.52
CA ARG A 24 9.58 -10.68 -4.19
C ARG A 24 8.65 -11.08 -3.03
N MET A 25 7.43 -11.56 -3.33
CA MET A 25 6.41 -12.12 -2.41
C MET A 25 6.13 -11.35 -1.09
N ASN A 26 6.51 -10.07 -0.97
CA ASN A 26 6.33 -9.26 0.25
C ASN A 26 5.85 -7.83 -0.02
N CYS A 27 5.70 -7.41 -1.28
CA CYS A 27 5.48 -6.00 -1.62
C CYS A 27 4.07 -5.67 -2.12
N GLU A 28 3.13 -6.62 -2.04
CA GLU A 28 1.76 -6.47 -2.55
C GLU A 28 0.97 -5.39 -1.82
N ASP A 29 1.05 -5.34 -0.49
CA ASP A 29 0.38 -4.30 0.30
C ASP A 29 0.96 -2.91 0.05
N ILE A 30 2.27 -2.82 -0.20
CA ILE A 30 2.94 -1.56 -0.55
C ILE A 30 2.48 -1.09 -1.92
N ALA A 31 2.48 -1.98 -2.91
CA ALA A 31 2.02 -1.69 -4.26
C ALA A 31 0.53 -1.33 -4.30
N MET A 32 -0.29 -2.00 -3.49
CA MET A 32 -1.70 -1.68 -3.33
C MET A 32 -1.90 -0.32 -2.64
N ASN A 33 -1.08 0.04 -1.64
CA ASN A 33 -1.10 1.37 -1.05
C ASN A 33 -0.80 2.47 -2.08
N PHE A 34 0.21 2.28 -2.92
CA PHE A 34 0.50 3.22 -4.01
C PHE A 34 -0.65 3.33 -5.01
N LEU A 35 -1.24 2.20 -5.40
CA LEU A 35 -2.38 2.16 -6.31
C LEU A 35 -3.60 2.90 -5.75
N VAL A 36 -3.96 2.65 -4.49
CA VAL A 36 -5.09 3.29 -3.81
C VAL A 36 -4.84 4.79 -3.65
N SER A 37 -3.63 5.20 -3.24
CA SER A 37 -3.27 6.61 -3.12
C SER A 37 -3.32 7.33 -4.46
N HIS A 38 -2.81 6.71 -5.53
CA HIS A 38 -2.87 7.26 -6.87
C HIS A 38 -4.33 7.41 -7.35
N HIS A 39 -5.17 6.40 -7.11
CA HIS A 39 -6.56 6.42 -7.57
C HIS A 39 -7.47 7.35 -6.75
N THR A 40 -7.24 7.46 -5.45
CA THR A 40 -8.10 8.24 -4.54
C THR A 40 -7.58 9.65 -4.25
N GLY A 41 -6.33 9.96 -4.63
CA GLY A 41 -5.65 11.21 -4.27
C GLY A 41 -5.36 11.36 -2.78
N LYS A 42 -5.60 10.32 -1.97
CA LYS A 42 -5.38 10.34 -0.52
C LYS A 42 -3.95 9.92 -0.19
N ALA A 43 -3.41 10.52 0.87
CA ALA A 43 -2.07 10.17 1.36
C ALA A 43 -1.94 8.67 1.65
N PRO A 44 -0.79 8.04 1.36
CA PRO A 44 -0.55 6.63 1.65
C PRO A 44 -0.68 6.35 3.14
N VAL A 45 -1.21 5.18 3.49
CA VAL A 45 -1.33 4.75 4.89
C VAL A 45 0.07 4.51 5.44
N LYS A 46 0.57 5.47 6.21
CA LYS A 46 1.85 5.36 6.94
C LYS A 46 1.64 4.49 8.17
N VAL A 47 2.08 3.24 8.10
CA VAL A 47 2.09 2.33 9.25
C VAL A 47 3.23 2.78 10.19
N ARG A 48 2.89 3.26 11.40
CA ARG A 48 3.87 3.48 12.47
C ARG A 48 3.81 2.29 13.42
N PRO A 49 4.94 1.69 13.83
CA PRO A 49 4.93 0.68 14.87
C PRO A 49 4.32 1.28 16.14
N PHE A 50 3.40 0.54 16.77
CA PHE A 50 2.61 0.99 17.92
C PHE A 50 3.46 1.47 19.10
N SER A 51 4.73 1.05 19.16
CA SER A 51 5.71 1.51 20.15
C SER A 51 6.11 2.99 20.02
N SER A 52 5.75 3.68 18.93
CA SER A 52 6.07 5.10 18.75
C SER A 52 5.06 6.07 19.39
N VAL A 53 4.04 5.56 20.10
CA VAL A 53 2.96 6.39 20.68
C VAL A 53 3.34 7.01 22.03
N ILE A 54 4.39 6.54 22.71
CA ILE A 54 4.77 7.07 24.03
C ILE A 54 5.50 8.44 23.96
N LEU A 55 6.06 8.83 22.81
CA LEU A 55 6.83 10.08 22.70
C LEU A 55 6.02 11.32 22.28
N THR A 56 4.71 11.18 21.98
CA THR A 56 3.88 12.33 21.54
C THR A 56 2.96 12.88 22.63
N VAL A 57 3.10 12.40 23.88
CA VAL A 57 2.36 12.92 25.05
C VAL A 57 3.30 13.65 26.04
N LEU A 58 4.55 13.92 25.62
CA LEU A 58 5.55 14.66 26.41
C LEU A 58 6.24 15.79 25.61
N SER A 59 5.58 16.36 24.59
CA SER A 59 6.05 17.56 23.90
C SER A 59 4.94 18.57 23.74
#